data_AF-A0A1I7HC41-F1
#
_entry.id   AF-A0A1I7HC41-F1
#
_cell.length_a   1.000
_cell.length_b   1.000
_cell.length_c   1.000
_cell.angle_alpha   90.00
_cell.angle_beta   90.00
_cell.angle_gamma   90.00
#
_symmetry.space_group_name_H-M   'P 1'
#
loop_
_entity.id
_entity.type
_entity.pdbx_description
1 polymer ?
#
loop_
_entity_poly.entity_id
_entity_poly.type
_entity_poly.pdbx_seq_one_letter_code
_entity_poly.pdbx_strand_id
1 'polypeptide(L)' 'LRRLNRQRSVFPSAQALLKALYLATFEATRKWTMPIRNWGQILGELAIMYPDRIPE' A
#
# COMPACT_ATOMS: atom_id res chain seq x y z
N LEU A 1 -10.11 3.50 2.25
CA LEU A 1 -11.07 2.62 1.54
C LEU A 1 -12.52 2.80 2.02
N ARG A 2 -12.83 2.64 3.32
CA ARG A 2 -14.21 2.78 3.86
C ARG A 2 -14.92 4.10 3.48
N ARG A 3 -14.21 5.24 3.53
CA ARG A 3 -14.75 6.54 3.11
C ARG A 3 -15.15 6.58 1.62
N LEU A 4 -14.31 6.02 0.75
CA LEU A 4 -14.52 6.03 -0.70
C LEU A 4 -15.67 5.10 -1.13
N ASN A 5 -15.96 4.07 -0.33
CA ASN A 5 -17.05 3.12 -0.60
C ASN A 5 -18.25 3.31 0.34
N ARG A 6 -18.33 4.39 1.12
CA ARG A 6 -19.39 4.59 2.14
C ARG A 6 -20.81 4.60 1.55
N GLN A 7 -20.95 5.01 0.30
CA GLN A 7 -22.24 5.03 -0.41
C GLN A 7 -22.59 3.70 -1.11
N ARG A 8 -21.67 2.71 -1.09
CA ARG A 8 -21.82 1.42 -1.77
C ARG A 8 -21.65 0.29 -0.75
N SER A 9 -22.74 -0.07 -0.08
CA SER A 9 -22.78 -1.17 0.91
C SER A 9 -23.12 -2.53 0.30
N VAL A 10 -23.73 -2.56 -0.89
CA VAL A 10 -24.08 -3.78 -1.64
C VAL A 10 -23.49 -3.69 -3.03
N PHE A 11 -22.93 -4.81 -3.51
CA PHE A 11 -22.34 -4.91 -4.85
C PHE A 11 -23.08 -5.99 -5.65
N PRO A 12 -23.39 -5.74 -6.94
CA PRO A 12 -24.15 -6.68 -7.77
C PRO A 12 -23.35 -7.93 -8.16
N SER A 13 -22.03 -7.94 -7.98
CA SER A 13 -21.17 -9.10 -8.19
C SER A 13 -19.83 -8.93 -7.48
N ALA A 14 -19.09 -10.03 -7.29
CA ALA A 14 -17.72 -10.01 -6.79
C ALA A 14 -16.78 -9.16 -7.67
N GLN A 15 -16.98 -9.18 -8.99
CA GLN A 15 -16.19 -8.36 -9.92
C GLN A 15 -16.46 -6.85 -9.73
N ALA A 16 -17.71 -6.46 -9.47
CA ALA A 16 -18.05 -5.07 -9.18
C ALA A 16 -17.39 -4.58 -7.87
N LEU A 17 -17.37 -5.44 -6.85
CA LEU A 17 -16.63 -5.17 -5.60
C LEU A 17 -15.13 -5.01 -5.86
N LEU A 18 -14.52 -5.93 -6.61
CA LEU A 18 -13.09 -5.89 -6.91
C LEU A 18 -12.69 -4.61 -7.65
N LYS A 19 -13.48 -4.19 -8.64
CA LYS A 19 -13.25 -2.91 -9.37
C LYS A 19 -13.30 -1.72 -8.42
N ALA A 20 -14.27 -1.66 -7.51
CA ALA A 20 -14.39 -0.58 -6.55
C ALA A 20 -13.22 -0.54 -5.57
N LEU A 21 -12.74 -1.71 -5.11
CA LEU A 21 -11.54 -1.80 -4.28
C LEU A 21 -10.30 -1.35 -5.06
N TYR A 22 -10.11 -1.84 -6.27
CA TYR A 22 -8.98 -1.48 -7.14
C TYR A 22 -8.88 0.03 -7.37
N LEU A 23 -9.98 0.68 -7.77
CA LEU A 23 -9.99 2.12 -8.00
C LEU A 23 -9.72 2.91 -6.70
N ALA A 24 -10.27 2.45 -5.58
CA ALA A 24 -10.03 3.10 -4.29
C ALA A 24 -8.58 2.92 -3.80
N THR A 25 -7.94 1.77 -4.07
CA THR A 25 -6.51 1.58 -3.81
C THR A 25 -5.66 2.42 -4.74
N PHE A 26 -5.99 2.49 -6.02
CA PHE A 26 -5.28 3.27 -7.02
C PHE A 26 -5.24 4.76 -6.67
N GLU A 27 -6.38 5.34 -6.29
CA GLU A 27 -6.43 6.75 -5.86
C GLU A 27 -5.66 7.01 -4.56
N ALA A 28 -5.59 6.02 -3.67
CA ALA A 28 -4.80 6.14 -2.44
C ALA A 28 -3.30 6.09 -2.74
N THR A 29 -2.86 5.10 -3.52
CA THR A 29 -1.45 4.87 -3.87
C THR A 29 -0.89 5.99 -4.73
N ARG A 30 -1.71 6.63 -5.57
CA ARG A 30 -1.30 7.82 -6.35
C ARG A 30 -0.77 8.97 -5.50
N LYS A 31 -1.17 9.05 -4.22
CA LYS A 31 -0.70 10.09 -3.28
C LYS A 31 0.53 9.67 -2.49
N TRP A 32 0.99 8.43 -2.60
CA TRP A 32 2.17 7.91 -1.89
C TRP A 32 3.45 8.26 -2.65
N THR A 33 3.68 9.56 -2.85
CA THR A 33 4.85 10.07 -3.56
C THR A 33 6.01 10.44 -2.64
N MET A 34 5.75 10.57 -1.34
CA MET A 34 6.79 10.92 -0.37
C MET A 34 7.70 9.71 -0.12
N PRO A 35 9.03 9.84 -0.29
CA PRO A 35 9.96 8.79 0.07
C PRO A 35 9.95 8.56 1.58
N ILE A 36 10.30 7.34 2.00
CA ILE A 36 10.44 7.01 3.42
C ILE A 36 11.58 7.83 4.00
N ARG A 37 11.31 8.56 5.08
CA ARG A 37 12.31 9.38 5.76
C ARG A 37 13.39 8.49 6.36
N ASN A 38 14.65 8.90 6.21
CA ASN A 38 15.82 8.19 6.74
C ASN A 38 15.97 6.75 6.25
N TRP A 39 15.45 6.42 5.05
CA TRP A 39 15.45 5.04 4.56
C TRP A 39 16.85 4.40 4.48
N GLY A 40 17.89 5.16 4.13
CA GLY A 40 19.26 4.64 4.09
C GLY A 40 19.78 4.18 5.46
N GLN A 41 19.49 4.93 6.52
CA GLN A 41 19.87 4.54 7.88
C GLN A 41 19.11 3.27 8.31
N ILE A 42 17.79 3.24 8.08
CA ILE A 42 16.95 2.10 8.41
C ILE A 42 17.42 0.86 7.65
N LEU A 43 17.79 1.00 6.37
CA LEU A 43 18.30 -0.10 5.57
C LEU A 43 19.63 -0.63 6.11
N GLY A 44 20.54 0.24 6.57
CA GLY A 44 21.79 -0.16 7.21
C GLY A 44 21.56 -0.95 8.51
N GLU A 45 20.64 -0.48 9.36
CA GLU A 45 20.26 -1.21 10.58
C GLU A 45 19.65 -2.59 10.24
N LEU A 46 18.80 -2.65 9.21
CA LEU A 46 18.20 -3.91 8.75
C LEU A 46 19.24 -4.87 8.16
N ALA A 47 20.25 -4.38 7.43
CA ALA A 47 21.33 -5.20 6.90
C ALA A 47 22.16 -5.87 8.01
N ILE A 48 22.44 -5.13 9.10
CA ILE A 48 23.14 -5.68 10.27
C ILE A 48 22.29 -6.74 10.99
N MET A 49 21.00 -6.50 11.14
CA MET A 49 20.09 -7.43 11.84
C MET A 49 19.81 -8.71 11.02
N TYR A 50 19.82 -8.61 9.69
CA TYR A 50 19.42 -9.69 8.78
C TYR A 50 20.43 -9.88 7.63
N PRO A 51 21.69 -10.24 7.93
CA PRO A 51 22.77 -10.28 6.94
C PRO A 51 22.52 -11.29 5.80
N ASP A 52 21.82 -12.40 6.08
CA ASP A 52 21.49 -13.41 5.06
C ASP A 52 20.25 -13.07 4.21
N ARG A 53 19.59 -11.94 4.47
CA ARG A 53 18.32 -11.55 3.82
C ARG A 53 18.44 -10.28 3.01
N ILE A 54 19.30 -9.36 3.44
CA ILE A 54 19.47 -8.06 2.80
C ILE A 54 20.91 -7.97 2.32
N PRO A 55 21.16 -8.06 0.99
CA PRO A 55 22.50 -7.88 0.45
C PRO A 55 22.97 -6.43 0.67
N GLU A 56 24.28 -6.27 0.89
CA GLU A 56 24.95 -4.97 0.95
C GLU A 56 24.82 -4.19 -0.38
#